data_AF-A0A944Y658-F1
#
_entry.id   AF-A0A944Y658-F1
#
_cell.length_a   1.000
_cell.length_b   1.000
_cell.length_c   1.000
_cell.angle_alpha   90.00
_cell.angle_beta   90.00
_cell.angle_gamma   90.00
#
_symmetry.space_group_name_H-M   'P 1'
#
loop_
_entity.id
_entity.type
_entity.pdbx_description
1 polymer ?
#
loop_
_entity_poly.entity_id
_entity_poly.type
_entity_poly.pdbx_seq_one_letter_code
_entity_poly.pdbx_strand_id
1 'polypeptide(L)'
;MTRYVFGFLILIGVLSTLNLALGQDYKSTVVTDPSISRRCEELLSKRTRKVGHKQKILALLIRNEHLQKITPPARISVLRKLKKNFRHLRHELELTQTQLDHHEENIIRKGCPGIAL
;
A
#
# COMPACT_ATOMS: atom_id res chain seq x y z
N MET A 1 -3.81 -44.55 -16.28
CA MET A 1 -3.36 -43.23 -15.77
C MET A 1 -3.51 -42.08 -16.77
N THR A 2 -3.40 -42.31 -18.08
CA THR A 2 -3.49 -41.27 -19.13
C THR A 2 -4.85 -40.57 -19.27
N ARG A 3 -5.98 -41.23 -18.93
CA ARG A 3 -7.33 -40.62 -19.02
C ARG A 3 -7.59 -39.55 -17.96
N TYR A 4 -6.97 -39.65 -16.78
CA TYR A 4 -7.13 -38.67 -15.70
C TYR A 4 -6.31 -37.40 -15.94
N VAL A 5 -5.13 -37.54 -16.54
CA VAL A 5 -4.26 -36.39 -16.91
C VAL A 5 -4.93 -35.52 -17.98
N PHE A 6 -5.60 -36.15 -18.95
CA PHE A 6 -6.32 -35.44 -20.01
C PHE A 6 -7.54 -34.66 -19.47
N GLY A 7 -8.28 -35.25 -18.52
CA GLY A 7 -9.38 -34.56 -17.83
C GLY A 7 -8.91 -33.39 -16.97
N PHE A 8 -7.75 -33.53 -16.30
CA PHE A 8 -7.18 -32.48 -15.45
C PHE A 8 -6.69 -31.26 -16.27
N LEU A 9 -6.12 -31.49 -17.45
CA LEU A 9 -5.66 -30.41 -18.35
C LEU A 9 -6.83 -29.60 -18.95
N ILE A 10 -7.94 -30.26 -19.27
CA ILE A 10 -9.14 -29.57 -19.78
C ILE A 10 -9.77 -28.69 -18.67
N LEU A 11 -9.79 -29.17 -17.42
CA LEU A 11 -10.32 -28.42 -16.29
C LEU A 11 -9.50 -27.14 -15.99
N ILE A 12 -8.18 -27.20 -16.12
CA ILE A 12 -7.29 -26.02 -15.95
C ILE A 12 -7.46 -25.02 -17.10
N GLY A 13 -7.67 -25.50 -18.32
CA GLY A 13 -7.92 -24.64 -19.49
C GLY A 13 -9.19 -23.80 -19.36
N VAL A 14 -10.28 -24.41 -18.88
CA VAL A 14 -11.58 -23.72 -18.69
C VAL A 14 -11.53 -22.73 -17.52
N LEU A 15 -10.78 -23.03 -16.44
CA LEU A 15 -10.61 -22.11 -15.32
C LEU A 15 -9.79 -20.86 -15.69
N SER A 16 -8.88 -21.00 -16.66
CA SER A 16 -8.00 -19.92 -17.10
C SER A 16 -8.72 -18.89 -17.97
N THR A 17 -9.74 -19.29 -18.74
CA THR A 17 -10.52 -18.39 -19.59
C THR A 17 -11.51 -17.50 -18.83
N LEU A 18 -11.90 -17.88 -17.60
CA LEU A 18 -12.83 -17.09 -16.78
C LEU A 18 -12.19 -15.84 -16.14
N ASN A 19 -10.86 -15.81 -16.02
CA ASN A 19 -10.14 -14.67 -15.42
C ASN A 19 -9.88 -13.52 -16.40
N LEU A 20 -10.22 -13.67 -17.69
CA LEU A 20 -9.93 -12.65 -18.70
C LEU A 20 -11.04 -11.59 -18.86
N ALA A 21 -12.17 -11.73 -18.16
CA ALA A 21 -13.33 -10.84 -18.28
C ALA A 21 -13.39 -9.68 -17.26
N LEU A 22 -12.41 -9.54 -16.36
CA LEU A 22 -12.38 -8.49 -15.32
C LEU A 22 -11.52 -7.26 -15.70
N GLY A 23 -11.46 -6.92 -16.98
CA GLY A 23 -10.57 -5.87 -17.49
C GLY A 23 -11.21 -4.89 -18.47
N GLN A 24 -12.51 -4.64 -18.41
CA GLN A 24 -13.11 -3.56 -19.21
C GLN A 24 -12.86 -2.20 -18.56
N ASP A 25 -12.04 -1.41 -19.24
CA ASP A 25 -11.74 0.00 -19.06
C ASP A 25 -12.95 0.83 -18.55
N TYR A 26 -12.89 1.23 -17.28
CA TYR A 26 -13.67 2.35 -16.75
C TYR A 26 -13.06 3.65 -17.27
N LYS A 27 -13.31 4.00 -18.54
CA LYS A 27 -13.14 5.37 -19.03
C LYS A 27 -14.46 6.12 -18.82
N SER A 28 -14.74 6.45 -17.57
CA SER A 28 -15.68 7.53 -17.27
C SER A 28 -15.18 8.79 -17.98
N THR A 29 -16.03 9.35 -18.82
CA THR A 29 -15.88 10.65 -19.50
C THR A 29 -15.22 11.68 -18.57
N VAL A 30 -13.93 11.91 -18.76
CA VAL A 30 -13.15 12.90 -18.02
C VAL A 30 -13.59 14.27 -18.52
N VAL A 31 -14.27 15.02 -17.66
CA VAL A 31 -14.42 16.47 -17.83
C VAL A 31 -13.01 17.08 -17.78
N THR A 32 -12.42 17.34 -18.93
CA THR A 32 -11.07 17.88 -19.08
C THR A 32 -11.06 19.40 -18.88
N ASP A 33 -11.01 19.83 -17.62
CA ASP A 33 -10.43 21.13 -17.28
C ASP A 33 -8.95 20.91 -16.91
N PRO A 34 -7.98 21.42 -17.71
CA PRO A 34 -6.55 21.17 -17.51
C PRO A 34 -6.04 21.67 -16.15
N SER A 35 -6.73 22.65 -15.54
CA SER A 35 -6.37 23.19 -14.23
C SER A 35 -6.75 22.23 -13.09
N ILE A 36 -7.93 21.61 -13.18
CA ILE A 36 -8.42 20.63 -12.20
C ILE A 36 -7.65 19.32 -12.31
N SER A 37 -7.36 18.87 -13.53
CA SER A 37 -6.58 17.64 -13.76
C SER A 37 -5.18 17.73 -13.12
N ARG A 38 -4.46 18.83 -13.33
CA ARG A 38 -3.12 19.03 -12.75
C ARG A 38 -3.14 19.10 -11.23
N ARG A 39 -4.13 19.78 -10.65
CA ARG A 39 -4.31 19.86 -9.18
C ARG A 39 -4.58 18.50 -8.57
N CYS A 40 -5.39 17.67 -9.23
CA CYS A 40 -5.70 16.32 -8.76
C CYS A 40 -4.49 15.39 -8.87
N GLU A 41 -3.73 15.46 -9.96
CA GLU A 41 -2.46 14.72 -10.10
C GLU A 41 -1.47 15.05 -8.98
N GLU A 42 -1.33 16.33 -8.63
CA GLU A 42 -0.45 16.74 -7.52
C GLU A 42 -0.90 16.13 -6.19
N LEU A 43 -2.20 16.16 -5.89
CA LEU A 43 -2.75 15.59 -4.65
C LEU A 43 -2.61 14.07 -4.61
N LEU A 44 -2.85 13.38 -5.73
CA LEU A 44 -2.65 11.94 -5.86
C LEU A 44 -1.18 11.57 -5.71
N SER A 45 -0.26 12.32 -6.32
CA SER A 45 1.18 12.07 -6.17
C SER A 45 1.64 12.23 -4.70
N LYS A 46 1.09 13.24 -3.99
CA LYS A 46 1.36 13.46 -2.57
C LYS A 46 0.87 12.28 -1.73
N ARG A 47 -0.32 11.76 -2.02
CA ARG A 47 -0.85 10.54 -1.38
C ARG A 47 0.06 9.34 -1.62
N THR A 48 0.42 9.05 -2.87
CA THR A 48 1.28 7.90 -3.23
C THR A 48 2.63 7.96 -2.53
N ARG A 49 3.26 9.15 -2.46
CA ARG A 49 4.51 9.34 -1.71
C ARG A 49 4.35 9.03 -0.22
N LYS A 50 3.25 9.44 0.40
CA LYS A 50 2.97 9.18 1.82
C LYS A 50 2.62 7.72 2.11
N VAL A 51 1.93 7.04 1.20
CA VAL A 51 1.72 5.59 1.28
C VAL A 51 3.05 4.84 1.21
N GLY A 52 3.93 5.21 0.28
CA GLY A 52 5.28 4.63 0.21
C GLY A 52 6.10 4.90 1.47
N HIS A 53 5.96 6.08 2.07
CA HIS A 53 6.60 6.42 3.35
C HIS A 53 6.08 5.53 4.49
N LYS A 54 4.75 5.35 4.60
CA LYS A 54 4.11 4.43 5.56
C LYS A 54 4.66 3.01 5.42
N GLN A 55 4.73 2.48 4.20
CA GLN A 55 5.28 1.14 3.93
C GLN A 55 6.74 1.01 4.40
N LYS A 56 7.56 2.05 4.17
CA LYS A 56 8.94 2.08 4.64
C LYS A 56 9.03 2.06 6.18
N ILE A 57 8.20 2.84 6.87
CA ILE A 57 8.16 2.85 8.34
C ILE A 57 7.77 1.47 8.88
N LEU A 58 6.77 0.82 8.28
CA LEU A 58 6.35 -0.54 8.65
C LEU A 58 7.50 -1.55 8.49
N ALA A 59 8.22 -1.51 7.37
CA ALA A 59 9.40 -2.36 7.16
C ALA A 59 10.49 -2.10 8.21
N LEU A 60 10.72 -0.84 8.59
CA LEU A 60 11.68 -0.49 9.65
C LEU A 60 11.23 -0.97 11.03
N LEU A 61 9.94 -0.94 11.34
CA LEU A 61 9.38 -1.48 12.58
C LEU A 61 9.62 -2.98 12.69
N ILE A 62 9.29 -3.73 11.63
CA ILE A 62 9.51 -5.18 11.57
C ILE A 62 10.99 -5.51 11.76
N ARG A 63 11.88 -4.78 11.06
CA ARG A 63 13.32 -4.95 11.20
C ARG A 63 13.80 -4.62 12.62
N ASN A 64 13.30 -3.55 13.23
CA ASN A 64 13.67 -3.17 14.58
C ASN A 64 13.24 -4.24 15.60
N GLU A 65 12.03 -4.78 15.46
CA GLU A 65 11.53 -5.87 16.29
C GLU A 65 12.40 -7.13 16.15
N HIS A 66 12.77 -7.50 14.92
CA HIS A 66 13.68 -8.61 14.67
C HIS A 66 15.05 -8.38 15.33
N LEU A 67 15.62 -7.17 15.19
CA LEU A 67 16.87 -6.80 15.83
C LEU A 67 16.81 -6.90 17.36
N GLN A 68 15.67 -6.55 17.97
CA GLN A 68 15.47 -6.72 19.41
C GLN A 68 15.48 -8.20 19.82
N LYS A 69 14.88 -9.09 19.02
CA LYS A 69 14.82 -10.53 19.30
C LYS A 69 16.19 -11.21 19.22
N ILE A 70 17.03 -10.82 18.26
CA ILE A 70 18.35 -11.45 18.06
C ILE A 70 19.46 -10.84 18.93
N THR A 71 19.24 -9.64 19.50
CA THR A 71 20.28 -8.96 20.28
C THR A 71 20.43 -9.63 21.65
N PRO A 72 21.66 -10.04 22.05
CA PRO A 72 21.87 -10.67 23.34
C PRO A 72 21.55 -9.71 24.50
N PRO A 73 21.00 -10.20 25.63
CA PRO A 73 20.54 -9.37 26.74
C PRO A 73 21.68 -8.57 27.40
N ALA A 74 22.92 -9.05 27.29
CA ALA A 74 24.10 -8.35 27.77
C ALA A 74 24.34 -7.00 27.07
N ARG A 75 23.82 -6.79 25.85
CA ARG A 75 23.98 -5.54 25.09
C ARG A 75 22.89 -4.53 25.43
N ILE A 76 22.82 -4.12 26.70
CA ILE A 76 21.79 -3.24 27.27
C ILE A 76 21.67 -1.90 26.51
N SER A 77 22.81 -1.30 26.14
CA SER A 77 22.83 -0.03 25.39
C SER A 77 22.17 -0.15 24.01
N VAL A 78 22.43 -1.25 23.30
CA VAL A 78 21.84 -1.52 21.99
C VAL A 78 20.34 -1.75 22.11
N LEU A 79 19.92 -2.59 23.06
CA LEU A 79 18.50 -2.83 23.34
C LEU A 79 17.74 -1.55 23.69
N ARG A 80 18.34 -0.66 24.49
CA ARG A 80 17.74 0.64 24.84
C ARG A 80 17.55 1.52 23.59
N LYS A 81 18.55 1.57 22.71
CA LYS A 81 18.47 2.31 21.45
C LYS A 81 17.42 1.72 20.50
N LEU A 82 17.35 0.39 20.39
CA LEU A 82 16.34 -0.30 19.58
C LEU A 82 14.93 0.01 20.09
N LYS A 83 14.68 -0.09 21.40
CA LYS A 83 13.39 0.28 22.02
C LYS A 83 13.04 1.75 21.81
N LYS A 84 14.00 2.67 21.93
CA LYS A 84 13.79 4.10 21.65
C LYS A 84 13.40 4.31 20.19
N ASN A 85 14.14 3.71 19.26
CA ASN A 85 13.86 3.81 17.83
C ASN A 85 12.47 3.21 17.48
N PHE A 86 12.10 2.09 18.10
CA PHE A 86 10.78 1.49 17.91
C PHE A 86 9.64 2.45 18.33
N ARG A 87 9.78 3.16 19.45
CA ARG A 87 8.80 4.18 19.87
C ARG A 87 8.73 5.34 18.88
N HIS A 88 9.87 5.83 18.40
CA HIS A 88 9.90 6.89 17.39
C HIS A 88 9.24 6.46 16.08
N LEU A 89 9.55 5.27 15.58
CA LEU A 89 8.95 4.73 14.36
C LEU A 89 7.44 4.53 14.49
N ARG A 90 6.94 4.11 15.67
CA ARG A 90 5.50 4.01 15.92
C ARG A 90 4.81 5.37 15.90
N HIS A 91 5.40 6.37 16.54
CA HIS A 91 4.85 7.71 16.54
C HIS A 91 4.83 8.32 15.13
N GLU A 92 5.91 8.13 14.36
CA GLU A 92 5.98 8.58 12.97
C GLU A 92 4.92 7.91 12.09
N LEU A 93 4.65 6.62 12.32
CA LEU A 93 3.60 5.88 11.62
C LEU A 93 2.22 6.48 11.90
N GLU A 94 1.92 6.77 13.16
CA GLU A 94 0.65 7.37 13.59
C GLU A 94 0.45 8.75 12.96
N LEU A 95 1.47 9.61 13.03
CA LEU A 95 1.46 10.92 12.37
C LEU A 95 1.25 10.80 10.86
N THR A 96 1.94 9.85 10.22
CA THR A 96 1.80 9.60 8.78
C THR A 96 0.39 9.15 8.43
N GLN A 97 -0.26 8.34 9.27
CA GLN A 97 -1.64 7.92 9.08
C GLN A 97 -2.61 9.10 9.17
N THR A 98 -2.53 9.91 10.21
CA THR A 98 -3.38 11.11 10.36
C THR A 98 -3.23 12.05 9.17
N GLN A 99 -2.01 12.22 8.67
CA GLN A 99 -1.76 13.02 7.47
C GLN A 99 -2.37 12.41 6.20
N LEU A 100 -2.35 11.09 6.06
CA LEU A 100 -2.99 10.41 4.94
C LEU A 100 -4.51 10.61 4.99
N ASP A 101 -5.13 10.39 6.13
CA ASP A 101 -6.58 10.56 6.31
C ASP A 101 -7.00 11.99 5.96
N HIS A 102 -6.27 12.98 6.47
CA HIS A 102 -6.51 14.38 6.12
C HIS A 102 -6.33 14.67 4.62
N HIS A 103 -5.36 14.04 3.96
CA HIS A 103 -5.18 14.21 2.52
C HIS A 103 -6.29 13.53 1.72
N GLU A 104 -6.77 12.38 2.16
CA GLU A 104 -7.89 11.67 1.52
C GLU A 104 -9.17 12.49 1.63
N GLU A 105 -9.50 13.02 2.81
CA GLU A 105 -10.62 13.95 2.97
C GLU A 105 -10.50 15.17 2.05
N ASN A 106 -9.30 15.75 1.93
CA ASN A 106 -9.05 16.88 1.05
C ASN A 106 -9.26 16.54 -0.43
N ILE A 107 -8.92 15.32 -0.85
CA ILE A 107 -9.10 14.87 -2.23
C ILE A 107 -10.59 14.62 -2.50
N ILE A 108 -11.30 13.99 -1.56
CA ILE A 108 -12.74 13.74 -1.63
C ILE A 108 -13.51 15.07 -1.71
N ARG A 109 -13.20 16.04 -0.82
CA ARG A 109 -13.84 17.37 -0.81
C ARG A 109 -13.61 18.16 -2.11
N LYS A 110 -12.51 17.90 -2.81
CA LYS A 110 -12.16 18.58 -4.07
C LYS A 110 -12.70 17.86 -5.31
N GLY A 111 -13.36 16.71 -5.16
CA GLY A 111 -13.99 15.98 -6.26
C GLY A 111 -13.00 15.40 -7.26
N CYS A 112 -11.76 15.12 -6.85
CA CYS A 112 -10.78 14.54 -7.77
C CYS A 112 -11.14 13.08 -8.10
N PRO A 113 -11.26 12.72 -9.39
CA PRO A 113 -11.50 11.35 -9.81
C PRO A 113 -10.28 10.48 -9.48
N GLY A 114 -10.47 9.30 -8.89
CA GLY A 114 -9.38 8.34 -8.62
C GLY A 114 -9.22 7.87 -7.16
N ILE A 115 -10.10 8.28 -6.24
CA ILE A 115 -10.27 7.57 -4.96
C ILE A 115 -11.63 6.87 -4.99
N ALA A 116 -11.68 5.69 -5.61
CA ALA A 116 -12.78 4.77 -5.35
C ALA A 116 -12.55 4.17 -3.96
N LEU A 117 -13.56 4.30 -3.08
CA LEU A 117 -13.69 3.51 -1.85
C LEU A 117 -13.78 2.02 -2.19
#